data_AF-A0A2K3KLH1-F1
#
_entry.id   AF-A0A2K3KLH1-F1
#
_cell.length_a   1.000
_cell.length_b   1.000
_cell.length_c   1.000
_cell.angle_alpha   90.00
_cell.angle_beta   90.00
_cell.angle_gamma   90.00
#
_symmetry.space_group_name_H-M   'P 1'
#
loop_
_entity.id
_entity.type
_entity.pdbx_description
1 polymer ?
#
loop_
_entity_poly.entity_id
_entity_poly.type
_entity_poly.pdbx_seq_one_letter_code
_entity_poly.pdbx_strand_id
1 'polypeptide(L)' 'MIGYVGNLKKLGFPLGNELATDLILQSLPESFNQFVLNFTMSDMKKTLPQLLGMLRQAEQNMKTKG' A
#
# COMPACT_ATOMS: atom_id res chain seq x y z
N MET A 1 3.01 -3.61 17.30
CA MET A 1 2.97 -2.59 16.23
C MET A 1 1.56 -2.25 15.76
N ILE A 2 0.63 -3.22 15.65
CA ILE A 2 -0.80 -2.98 15.29
C ILE A 2 -1.53 -1.96 16.19
N GLY A 3 -1.15 -1.85 17.47
CA GLY A 3 -1.74 -0.88 18.41
C GLY A 3 -1.44 0.59 18.10
N TYR A 4 -0.32 0.91 17.44
CA TYR A 4 0.03 2.29 17.13
C TYR A 4 -0.85 2.87 16.01
N VAL A 5 -1.15 2.06 14.99
CA VAL A 5 -2.06 2.43 13.89
C VAL A 5 -3.48 2.68 14.42
N GLY A 6 -3.95 1.87 15.38
CA GLY A 6 -5.26 2.07 16.02
C GLY A 6 -5.35 3.36 16.85
N ASN A 7 -4.27 3.72 17.55
CA ASN A 7 -4.20 4.95 18.33
C ASN A 7 -4.09 6.21 17.44
N LEU A 8 -3.35 6.14 16.33
CA LEU A 8 -3.26 7.23 15.35
C LEU A 8 -4.61 7.56 14.72
N LYS A 9 -5.43 6.53 14.44
CA LYS A 9 -6.79 6.71 13.92
C LYS A 9 -7.76 7.32 14.95
N LYS A 10 -7.54 7.06 16.24
CA LYS A 10 -8.33 7.62 17.36
C LYS A 10 -7.98 9.06 17.70
N LEU A 11 -6.76 9.52 17.38
CA LEU A 11 -6.31 10.89 17.67
C LEU A 11 -6.89 11.96 16.73
N GLY A 12 -7.72 11.60 15.75
CA GLY A 12 -8.25 12.56 14.78
C GLY A 12 -7.17 13.11 13.83
N PHE A 13 -5.97 12.53 13.84
CA PHE A 13 -5.01 12.71 12.76
C PHE A 13 -5.62 12.00 11.55
N PRO A 14 -5.97 12.69 10.46
CA PRO A 14 -6.16 11.99 9.21
C PRO A 14 -4.80 11.33 8.97
N LEU A 15 -4.74 10.01 9.14
CA LEU A 15 -3.67 9.21 8.55
C LEU A 15 -3.74 9.59 7.08
N GLY A 16 -2.89 10.54 6.68
CA GLY A 16 -2.94 11.13 5.35
C GLY A 16 -2.92 9.98 4.36
N ASN A 17 -3.63 10.12 3.24
CA ASN A 17 -3.64 9.06 2.23
C ASN A 17 -2.22 8.59 1.88
N GLU A 18 -1.22 9.46 2.01
CA GLU A 18 0.21 9.16 1.95
C GLU A 18 0.67 8.18 3.05
N LEU A 19 0.43 8.43 4.33
CA LEU A 19 0.79 7.52 5.43
C LEU A 19 0.06 6.18 5.35
N ALA A 20 -1.22 6.18 4.99
CA ALA A 20 -1.98 4.94 4.82
C ALA A 20 -1.43 4.11 3.65
N THR A 21 -1.04 4.78 2.56
CA THR A 21 -0.38 4.14 1.41
C THR A 21 0.97 3.57 1.80
N ASP A 22 1.79 4.33 2.52
CA ASP A 22 3.13 3.90 2.97
C ASP A 22 3.03 2.64 3.86
N LEU A 23 2.10 2.63 4.82
CA LEU A 23 1.84 1.46 5.67
C LEU A 23 1.38 0.23 4.88
N ILE A 24 0.54 0.42 3.84
CA ILE A 24 0.13 -0.67 2.97
C ILE A 24 1.33 -1.20 2.21
N LEU A 25 2.12 -0.32 1.58
CA LEU A 25 3.32 -0.69 0.81
C LEU A 25 4.34 -1.42 1.67
N GLN A 26 4.58 -0.96 2.91
CA GLN A 26 5.47 -1.62 3.86
C GLN A 26 4.95 -2.98 4.37
N SER A 27 3.62 -3.19 4.36
CA SER A 27 3.01 -4.46 4.77
C SER A 27 3.01 -5.51 3.66
N LEU A 28 3.33 -5.15 2.42
CA LEU A 28 3.32 -6.09 1.30
C LEU A 28 4.52 -7.05 1.37
N PRO A 29 4.35 -8.31 0.97
CA PRO A 29 5.45 -9.26 0.88
C PRO A 29 6.41 -8.91 -0.27
N GLU A 30 7.64 -9.43 -0.21
CA GLU A 30 8.73 -9.16 -1.18
C GLU A 30 8.35 -9.43 -2.64
N SER A 31 7.38 -10.31 -2.91
CA SER A 31 6.85 -10.51 -4.27
C SER A 31 6.34 -9.21 -4.89
N PHE A 32 5.78 -8.29 -4.09
CA PHE A 32 5.31 -6.98 -4.52
C PHE A 32 6.39 -5.91 -4.52
N ASN A 33 7.66 -6.22 -4.21
CA ASN A 33 8.73 -5.23 -4.16
C ASN A 33 8.90 -4.50 -5.51
N GLN A 34 8.72 -5.21 -6.63
CA GLN A 34 8.74 -4.59 -7.96
C GLN A 34 7.58 -3.60 -8.15
N PHE A 35 6.41 -3.86 -7.56
CA PHE A 35 5.28 -2.93 -7.56
C PHE A 35 5.58 -1.70 -6.69
N VAL A 36 6.11 -1.91 -5.49
CA VAL A 36 6.49 -0.83 -4.56
C VAL A 36 7.52 0.10 -5.22
N LEU A 37 8.57 -0.45 -5.83
CA LEU A 37 9.57 0.33 -6.57
C LEU A 37 8.95 1.16 -7.70
N ASN A 38 8.06 0.58 -8.51
CA ASN A 38 7.38 1.31 -9.57
C ASN A 38 6.49 2.44 -9.03
N PHE A 39 5.83 2.20 -7.89
CA PHE A 39 4.97 3.18 -7.24
C PHE A 39 5.77 4.36 -6.66
N THR A 40 6.86 4.07 -5.94
CA THR A 40 7.77 5.06 -5.35
C THR A 40 8.53 5.84 -6.43
N MET A 41 9.01 5.18 -7.48
CA MET A 41 9.76 5.84 -8.56
C MET A 41 8.88 6.73 -9.45
N SER A 42 7.60 6.39 -9.60
CA SER A 42 6.69 7.15 -10.47
C SER A 42 6.01 8.34 -9.75
N ASP A 43 6.38 8.62 -8.50
CA ASP A 43 5.70 9.57 -7.58
C ASP A 43 4.16 9.48 -7.73
N MET A 44 3.64 8.25 -7.82
CA MET A 44 2.24 8.04 -8.14
C MET A 44 1.39 8.40 -6.93
N LYS A 45 0.96 9.66 -6.83
CA LYS A 45 -0.05 10.13 -5.88
C LYS A 45 -1.42 9.57 -6.26
N LYS A 46 -1.59 8.27 -6.05
CA LYS A 46 -2.83 7.53 -6.26
C LYS A 46 -3.65 7.52 -4.98
N THR A 47 -4.95 7.60 -5.12
CA THR A 47 -5.87 7.40 -3.99
C THR A 47 -5.85 5.93 -3.56
N LEU A 48 -6.07 5.67 -2.27
CA LEU A 48 -6.18 4.32 -1.69
C LEU A 48 -6.98 3.31 -2.55
N PRO A 49 -8.17 3.65 -3.09
CA PRO A 49 -8.91 2.73 -3.97
C PRO A 49 -8.18 2.38 -5.27
N GLN A 50 -7.42 3.30 -5.86
CA GLN A 50 -6.61 2.99 -7.04
C GLN A 50 -5.44 2.08 -6.69
N LEU A 51 -4.76 2.33 -5.56
CA LEU A 51 -3.69 1.47 -5.06
C LEU A 51 -4.19 0.02 -4.87
N LEU A 52 -5.37 -0.15 -4.25
CA LEU A 52 -6.00 -1.46 -4.06
C LEU A 52 -6.30 -2.17 -5.39
N GLY A 53 -6.78 -1.45 -6.40
CA GLY A 53 -7.02 -1.99 -7.73
C GLY A 53 -5.73 -2.52 -8.38
N MET A 54 -4.65 -1.74 -8.28
CA MET A 54 -3.34 -2.13 -8.82
C MET A 54 -2.72 -3.31 -8.05
N LEU A 55 -2.89 -3.36 -6.72
CA LEU A 55 -2.44 -4.49 -5.90
C LEU A 55 -3.19 -5.78 -6.25
N ARG A 56 -4.50 -5.73 -6.45
CA ARG A 56 -5.27 -6.89 -6.92
C ARG A 56 -4.79 -7.37 -8.28
N GLN A 57 -4.51 -6.45 -9.20
CA GLN A 57 -3.99 -6.81 -10.52
C GLN A 57 -2.59 -7.44 -10.40
N ALA A 58 -1.70 -6.88 -9.57
CA ALA A 58 -0.39 -7.44 -9.31
C ALA A 58 -0.49 -8.84 -8.69
N GLU A 59 -1.39 -9.05 -7.72
CA GLU A 59 -1.66 -10.35 -7.11
C GLU A 59 -2.15 -11.39 -8.13
N GLN A 60 -3.07 -11.00 -9.02
CA GLN A 60 -3.55 -11.90 -10.09
C GLN A 60 -2.44 -12.27 -11.08
N ASN A 61 -1.57 -11.32 -11.44
CA ASN A 61 -0.43 -11.57 -12.31
C ASN A 61 0.63 -12.47 -11.66
N MET A 62 0.74 -12.46 -10.34
CA MET A 62 1.61 -13.37 -9.59
C MET A 62 1.01 -14.77 -9.54
N LYS A 63 -0.31 -14.88 -9.30
CA LYS A 63 -1.02 -16.16 -9.26
C LYS A 63 -0.99 -16.92 -10.59
N THR A 64 -0.92 -16.24 -11.73
CA THR A 64 -0.87 -16.89 -13.05
C THR A 64 0.52 -17.40 -13.44
N LYS A 65 1.56 -17.12 -12.65
CA LYS A 65 2.92 -17.65 -12.84
C LYS A 65 3.28 -18.82 -11.90
N GLY A 66 2.32 -19.30 -11.11
CA GLY A 66 2.47 -20.46 -10.21
C GLY A 66 1.91 -21.74 -10.81
#